data_AF-X0W1J9-F1
#
_entry.id   AF-X0W1J9-F1
#
_cell.length_a   1.000
_cell.length_b   1.000
_cell.length_c   1.000
_cell.angle_alpha   90.00
_cell.angle_beta   90.00
_cell.angle_gamma   90.00
#
_symmetry.space_group_name_H-M   'P 1'
#
loop_
_entity.id
_entity.type
_entity.pdbx_description
1 polymer ?
#
loop_
_entity_poly.entity_id
_entity_poly.type
_entity_poly.pdbx_seq_one_letter_code
_entity_poly.pdbx_strand_id
1 'polypeptide(L)'
;MEVGTTSAGKNVDLIDAFYAVSQHSAGQMDDATLADIENHACPTCGSCSGMFTANSMNCLAEALGIALPGNGTVLATSEDRKALYTAAAQRIVAMALADGPKPSDIMARAAFENAMILDMAMGGSTNTVLHILAIANEAGADFSLKDIDRISKKTPNICKVAPSAGKEGRLYHLEDVHAAGGIMTILGELLRGKPGLLHGDAITVTGKTLAENIQANDIRVRGETIRRDGLSTARRSELSVYTENAGGGGAAILAEVES
;
A
#
# COMPACT_ATOMS: atom_id res chain seq x y z
N MET A 1 -5.51 9.09 -6.58
CA MET A 1 -5.06 10.11 -7.54
C MET A 1 -3.57 9.99 -7.74
N GLU A 2 -3.10 10.50 -8.87
CA GLU A 2 -1.67 10.78 -9.11
C GLU A 2 -1.22 11.95 -8.22
N VAL A 3 0.09 12.08 -7.99
CA VAL A 3 0.67 13.26 -7.34
C VAL A 3 0.52 14.50 -8.22
N GLY A 4 0.22 15.65 -7.59
CA GLY A 4 0.22 16.95 -8.26
C GLY A 4 1.63 17.43 -8.60
N THR A 5 1.75 18.31 -9.59
CA THR A 5 3.01 19.00 -9.92
C THR A 5 2.72 20.46 -10.22
N THR A 6 3.36 21.37 -9.50
CA THR A 6 3.18 22.83 -9.66
C THR A 6 3.76 23.36 -10.97
N SER A 7 3.46 24.60 -11.34
CA SER A 7 4.07 25.28 -12.50
C SER A 7 5.60 25.37 -12.40
N ALA A 8 6.15 25.30 -11.17
CA ALA A 8 7.59 25.25 -10.89
C ALA A 8 8.21 23.83 -10.94
N GLY A 9 7.43 22.79 -11.24
CA GLY A 9 7.90 21.40 -11.29
C GLY A 9 8.10 20.73 -9.93
N LYS A 10 7.51 21.27 -8.84
CA LYS A 10 7.54 20.64 -7.51
C LYS A 10 6.32 19.74 -7.33
N ASN A 11 6.53 18.50 -6.91
CA ASN A 11 5.44 17.62 -6.50
C ASN A 11 4.64 18.24 -5.32
N VAL A 12 3.32 18.10 -5.35
CA VAL A 12 2.38 18.55 -4.31
C VAL A 12 1.22 17.58 -4.14
N ASP A 13 0.70 17.45 -2.93
CA ASP A 13 -0.59 16.80 -2.69
C ASP A 13 -1.51 17.60 -1.75
N LEU A 14 -2.66 17.04 -1.38
CA LEU A 14 -3.65 17.68 -0.52
C LEU A 14 -3.06 18.19 0.82
N ILE A 15 -2.01 17.57 1.36
CA ILE A 15 -1.35 18.08 2.56
C ILE A 15 -0.53 19.35 2.29
N ASP A 16 0.10 19.49 1.13
CA ASP A 16 0.76 20.73 0.71
C ASP A 16 -0.24 21.88 0.61
N ALA A 17 -1.48 21.63 0.17
CA ALA A 17 -2.53 22.66 0.12
C ALA A 17 -2.90 23.18 1.53
N PHE A 18 -3.01 22.30 2.53
CA PHE A 18 -3.23 22.73 3.93
C PHE A 18 -2.02 23.48 4.50
N TYR A 19 -0.79 23.07 4.16
CA TYR A 19 0.42 23.80 4.53
C TYR A 19 0.56 25.14 3.79
N ALA A 20 0.07 25.27 2.55
CA ALA A 20 0.09 26.50 1.76
C ALA A 20 -0.80 27.57 2.38
N VAL A 21 -2.05 27.22 2.72
CA VAL A 21 -2.96 28.13 3.46
C VAL A 21 -2.35 28.60 4.78
N SER A 22 -1.63 27.70 5.47
CA SER A 22 -0.95 28.02 6.75
C SER A 22 0.22 28.98 6.56
N GLN A 23 1.06 28.78 5.53
CA GLN A 23 2.19 29.67 5.20
C GLN A 23 1.72 31.04 4.67
N HIS A 24 0.68 31.06 3.84
CA HIS A 24 0.06 32.29 3.33
C HIS A 24 -0.52 33.13 4.48
N SER A 25 -1.26 32.51 5.40
CA SER A 25 -1.77 33.15 6.63
C SER A 25 -0.67 33.70 7.54
N ALA A 26 0.56 33.18 7.44
CA ALA A 26 1.74 33.64 8.16
C ALA A 26 2.59 34.68 7.39
N GLY A 27 2.16 35.10 6.19
CA GLY A 27 2.91 36.02 5.33
C GLY A 27 4.17 35.40 4.69
N GLN A 28 4.24 34.07 4.61
CA GLN A 28 5.40 33.31 4.11
C GLN A 28 5.21 32.81 2.67
N MET A 29 4.03 33.01 2.08
CA MET A 29 3.66 32.59 0.73
C MET A 29 2.74 33.66 0.12
N ASP A 30 2.87 33.92 -1.19
CA ASP A 30 2.03 34.86 -1.91
C ASP A 30 0.79 34.20 -2.54
N ASP A 31 -0.18 35.02 -2.97
CA ASP A 31 -1.43 34.57 -3.59
C ASP A 31 -1.18 33.70 -4.83
N ALA A 32 -0.13 34.00 -5.60
CA ALA A 32 0.22 33.29 -6.83
C ALA A 32 0.73 31.87 -6.54
N THR A 33 1.62 31.71 -5.56
CA THR A 33 2.12 30.41 -5.12
C THR A 33 1.03 29.58 -4.45
N LEU A 34 0.16 30.21 -3.65
CA LEU A 34 -1.00 29.54 -3.06
C LEU A 34 -1.95 29.00 -4.15
N ALA A 35 -2.29 29.83 -5.14
CA ALA A 35 -3.15 29.42 -6.25
C ALA A 35 -2.50 28.34 -7.14
N ASP A 36 -1.19 28.40 -7.37
CA ASP A 36 -0.47 27.36 -8.13
C ASP A 36 -0.47 26.01 -7.39
N ILE A 37 -0.40 26.01 -6.06
CA ILE A 37 -0.57 24.79 -5.25
C ILE A 37 -2.03 24.31 -5.28
N GLU A 38 -3.01 25.20 -5.09
CA GLU A 38 -4.45 24.87 -5.11
C GLU A 38 -4.86 24.17 -6.42
N ASN A 39 -4.47 24.74 -7.57
CA ASN A 39 -4.85 24.22 -8.88
C ASN A 39 -4.14 22.89 -9.24
N HIS A 40 -2.99 22.59 -8.64
CA HIS A 40 -2.19 21.40 -8.98
C HIS A 40 -2.21 20.28 -7.93
N ALA A 41 -2.56 20.54 -6.67
CA ALA A 41 -2.54 19.55 -5.58
C ALA A 41 -3.55 18.39 -5.74
N CYS A 42 -4.51 18.51 -6.65
CA CYS A 42 -5.54 17.49 -6.92
C CYS A 42 -5.76 17.28 -8.43
N PRO A 43 -4.77 16.71 -9.17
CA PRO A 43 -4.76 16.73 -10.64
C PRO A 43 -5.72 15.71 -11.28
N THR A 44 -6.02 14.61 -10.58
CA THR A 44 -6.77 13.46 -11.12
C THR A 44 -7.70 12.86 -10.06
N CYS A 45 -8.57 11.93 -10.48
CA CYS A 45 -9.58 11.35 -9.60
C CYS A 45 -9.03 10.30 -8.60
N GLY A 46 -9.86 9.97 -7.60
CA GLY A 46 -9.59 8.94 -6.58
C GLY A 46 -9.21 9.51 -5.21
N SER A 47 -8.72 8.65 -4.32
CA SER A 47 -8.21 9.00 -2.99
C SER A 47 -6.92 9.84 -3.05
N CYS A 48 -6.60 10.53 -1.95
CA CYS A 48 -5.31 11.22 -1.71
C CYS A 48 -4.11 10.37 -2.18
N SER A 49 -3.04 10.97 -2.67
CA SER A 49 -1.87 10.25 -3.20
C SER A 49 -0.98 9.62 -2.10
N GLY A 50 -0.94 10.20 -0.89
CA GLY A 50 -0.19 9.67 0.27
C GLY A 50 -0.86 8.49 1.00
N MET A 51 -0.15 7.86 1.94
CA MET A 51 -0.58 6.73 2.78
C MET A 51 -1.52 7.14 3.92
N PHE A 52 -2.53 7.95 3.60
CA PHE A 52 -3.63 8.31 4.49
C PHE A 52 -4.70 7.20 4.53
N THR A 53 -5.67 7.30 5.45
CA THR A 53 -6.67 6.25 5.79
C THR A 53 -7.25 5.52 4.58
N ALA A 54 -7.63 6.26 3.52
CA ALA A 54 -8.24 5.69 2.31
C ALA A 54 -7.28 4.70 1.60
N ASN A 55 -6.02 5.09 1.42
CA ASN A 55 -5.01 4.23 0.80
C ASN A 55 -4.61 3.11 1.74
N SER A 56 -4.39 3.39 3.03
CA SER A 56 -4.07 2.36 4.02
C SER A 56 -5.12 1.25 4.01
N MET A 57 -6.42 1.58 4.19
CA MET A 57 -7.51 0.59 4.17
C MET A 57 -7.64 -0.14 2.82
N ASN A 58 -7.45 0.55 1.70
CA ASN A 58 -7.51 -0.05 0.37
C ASN A 58 -6.35 -1.05 0.14
N CYS A 59 -5.18 -0.80 0.74
CA CYS A 59 -4.05 -1.74 0.78
C CYS A 59 -4.30 -2.89 1.76
N LEU A 60 -4.88 -2.63 2.94
CA LEU A 60 -5.21 -3.67 3.93
C LEU A 60 -6.22 -4.68 3.37
N ALA A 61 -7.10 -4.28 2.46
CA ALA A 61 -8.04 -5.18 1.78
C ALA A 61 -7.35 -6.35 1.03
N GLU A 62 -6.11 -6.17 0.55
CA GLU A 62 -5.33 -7.27 -0.04
C GLU A 62 -4.79 -8.24 1.03
N ALA A 63 -4.31 -7.74 2.18
CA ALA A 63 -3.79 -8.56 3.28
C ALA A 63 -4.88 -9.23 4.13
N LEU A 64 -6.07 -8.61 4.22
CA LEU A 64 -7.32 -9.21 4.67
C LEU A 64 -7.82 -10.32 3.74
N GLY A 65 -7.25 -10.45 2.53
CA GLY A 65 -7.67 -11.42 1.54
C GLY A 65 -9.01 -11.11 0.87
N ILE A 66 -9.61 -9.93 1.08
CA ILE A 66 -10.93 -9.57 0.52
C ILE A 66 -10.86 -8.84 -0.82
N ALA A 67 -9.68 -8.42 -1.26
CA ALA A 67 -9.44 -7.80 -2.56
C ALA A 67 -8.48 -8.63 -3.44
N LEU A 68 -8.56 -8.43 -4.76
CA LEU A 68 -7.60 -8.99 -5.71
C LEU A 68 -6.23 -8.29 -5.61
N PRO A 69 -5.12 -8.99 -5.89
CA PRO A 69 -3.78 -8.40 -5.96
C PRO A 69 -3.71 -7.11 -6.80
N GLY A 70 -3.04 -6.10 -6.26
CA GLY A 70 -2.89 -4.78 -6.86
C GLY A 70 -4.01 -3.78 -6.54
N ASN A 71 -5.14 -4.22 -5.95
CA ASN A 71 -6.24 -3.34 -5.58
C ASN A 71 -5.83 -2.11 -4.75
N GLY A 72 -4.89 -2.29 -3.82
CA GLY A 72 -4.40 -1.24 -2.95
C GLY A 72 -3.69 -0.10 -3.68
N THR A 73 -3.04 -0.39 -4.80
CA THR A 73 -1.96 0.46 -5.36
C THR A 73 -2.16 0.92 -6.81
N VAL A 74 -2.94 0.19 -7.63
CA VAL A 74 -3.25 0.62 -9.01
C VAL A 74 -3.92 2.01 -8.99
N LEU A 75 -3.46 2.95 -9.82
CA LEU A 75 -4.04 4.30 -9.85
C LEU A 75 -5.48 4.29 -10.42
N ALA A 76 -6.33 5.22 -9.96
CA ALA A 76 -7.74 5.29 -10.34
C ALA A 76 -7.95 5.58 -11.85
N THR A 77 -6.96 6.25 -12.45
CA THR A 77 -6.82 6.64 -13.85
C THR A 77 -6.27 5.53 -14.76
N SER A 78 -5.60 4.51 -14.21
CA SER A 78 -4.94 3.47 -15.00
C SER A 78 -5.93 2.56 -15.71
N GLU A 79 -5.64 2.17 -16.96
CA GLU A 79 -6.38 1.11 -17.66
C GLU A 79 -6.32 -0.24 -16.91
N ASP A 80 -5.24 -0.50 -16.16
CA ASP A 80 -5.11 -1.66 -15.27
C ASP A 80 -6.24 -1.73 -14.24
N ARG A 81 -6.79 -0.57 -13.83
CA ARG A 81 -7.90 -0.48 -12.87
C ARG A 81 -9.19 -1.03 -13.47
N LYS A 82 -9.42 -0.86 -14.78
CA LYS A 82 -10.57 -1.43 -15.50
C LYS A 82 -10.42 -2.93 -15.71
N ALA A 83 -9.20 -3.40 -15.98
CA ALA A 83 -8.89 -4.84 -16.00
C ALA A 83 -9.16 -5.48 -14.64
N LEU A 84 -8.73 -4.84 -13.54
CA LEU A 84 -9.00 -5.29 -12.17
C LEU A 84 -10.50 -5.34 -11.85
N TYR A 85 -11.29 -4.33 -12.23
CA TYR A 85 -12.75 -4.36 -12.06
C TYR A 85 -13.39 -5.52 -12.83
N THR A 86 -12.93 -5.79 -14.05
CA THR A 86 -13.41 -6.89 -14.89
C THR A 86 -13.09 -8.24 -14.25
N ALA A 87 -11.86 -8.42 -13.76
CA ALA A 87 -11.43 -9.62 -13.05
C ALA A 87 -12.20 -9.82 -11.73
N ALA A 88 -12.47 -8.74 -10.97
CA ALA A 88 -13.27 -8.80 -9.75
C ALA A 88 -14.72 -9.21 -10.02
N ALA A 89 -15.35 -8.64 -11.06
CA ALA A 89 -16.72 -8.99 -11.49
C ALA A 89 -16.82 -10.46 -11.95
N GLN A 90 -15.85 -10.94 -12.73
CA GLN A 90 -15.77 -12.36 -13.11
C GLN A 90 -15.56 -13.26 -11.88
N ARG A 91 -14.68 -12.86 -10.95
CA ARG A 91 -14.33 -13.67 -9.78
C ARG A 91 -15.47 -13.80 -8.79
N ILE A 92 -16.22 -12.73 -8.50
CA ILE A 92 -17.36 -12.82 -7.56
C ILE A 92 -18.48 -13.70 -8.11
N VAL A 93 -18.73 -13.67 -9.42
CA VAL A 93 -19.68 -14.60 -10.08
C VAL A 93 -19.17 -16.04 -10.00
N ALA A 94 -17.88 -16.28 -10.27
CA ALA A 94 -17.28 -17.61 -10.16
C ALA A 94 -17.30 -18.14 -8.71
N MET A 95 -17.15 -17.29 -7.69
CA MET A 95 -17.32 -17.67 -6.29
C MET A 95 -18.77 -18.02 -5.97
N ALA A 96 -19.73 -17.18 -6.36
CA ALA A 96 -21.16 -17.42 -6.10
C ALA A 96 -21.68 -18.71 -6.76
N LEU A 97 -21.22 -19.03 -7.97
CA LEU A 97 -21.59 -20.26 -8.69
C LEU A 97 -20.94 -21.54 -8.12
N ALA A 98 -19.90 -21.41 -7.29
CA ALA A 98 -19.15 -22.52 -6.71
C ALA A 98 -19.40 -22.72 -5.20
N ASP A 99 -20.40 -22.04 -4.62
CA ASP A 99 -20.61 -21.89 -3.17
C ASP A 99 -19.31 -21.53 -2.41
N GLY A 100 -18.60 -20.54 -2.97
CA GLY A 100 -17.28 -20.10 -2.52
C GLY A 100 -17.30 -19.43 -1.13
N PRO A 101 -16.11 -19.26 -0.52
CA PRO A 101 -15.97 -18.82 0.86
C PRO A 101 -16.60 -17.45 1.10
N LYS A 102 -17.33 -17.34 2.20
CA LYS A 102 -18.02 -16.12 2.66
C LYS A 102 -17.00 -15.15 3.28
N PRO A 103 -17.36 -13.88 3.49
CA PRO A 103 -16.46 -12.91 4.14
C PRO A 103 -15.96 -13.37 5.52
N SER A 104 -16.77 -14.10 6.29
CA SER A 104 -16.40 -14.75 7.56
C SER A 104 -15.29 -15.80 7.43
N ASP A 105 -15.24 -16.49 6.31
CA ASP A 105 -14.37 -17.65 6.09
C ASP A 105 -12.98 -17.20 5.59
N ILE A 106 -12.93 -15.98 5.04
CA ILE A 106 -11.72 -15.27 4.59
C ILE A 106 -11.18 -14.39 5.73
N MET A 107 -12.02 -13.54 6.33
CA MET A 107 -11.67 -12.64 7.42
C MET A 107 -11.65 -13.35 8.77
N ALA A 108 -10.96 -14.49 8.83
CA ALA A 108 -10.58 -15.09 10.10
C ALA A 108 -9.51 -14.23 10.81
N ARG A 109 -9.29 -14.49 12.10
CA ARG A 109 -8.28 -13.80 12.94
C ARG A 109 -6.91 -13.64 12.25
N ALA A 110 -6.44 -14.67 11.54
CA ALA A 110 -5.18 -14.65 10.80
C ALA A 110 -5.10 -13.54 9.72
N ALA A 111 -6.21 -13.24 9.05
CA ALA A 111 -6.30 -12.17 8.05
C ALA A 111 -6.18 -10.78 8.71
N PHE A 112 -6.76 -10.59 9.90
CA PHE A 112 -6.59 -9.36 10.67
C PHE A 112 -5.18 -9.19 11.24
N GLU A 113 -4.52 -10.28 11.65
CA GLU A 113 -3.10 -10.25 12.00
C GLU A 113 -2.25 -9.85 10.76
N ASN A 114 -2.48 -10.46 9.59
CA ASN A 114 -1.81 -10.08 8.33
C ASN A 114 -2.06 -8.62 7.92
N ALA A 115 -3.28 -8.11 8.11
CA ALA A 115 -3.63 -6.72 7.81
C ALA A 115 -2.86 -5.74 8.69
N MET A 116 -2.78 -5.97 10.00
CA MET A 116 -2.02 -5.09 10.89
C MET A 116 -0.51 -5.24 10.75
N ILE A 117 -0.02 -6.41 10.31
CA ILE A 117 1.36 -6.58 9.86
C ILE A 117 1.64 -5.69 8.64
N LEU A 118 0.76 -5.67 7.63
CA LEU A 118 0.92 -4.79 6.47
C LEU A 118 0.85 -3.30 6.87
N ASP A 119 -0.10 -2.91 7.70
CA ASP A 119 -0.28 -1.54 8.18
C ASP A 119 0.99 -0.96 8.80
N MET A 120 1.59 -1.69 9.75
CA MET A 120 2.81 -1.27 10.45
C MET A 120 4.03 -1.32 9.53
N ALA A 121 4.10 -2.30 8.63
CA ALA A 121 5.12 -2.39 7.60
C ALA A 121 5.11 -1.18 6.66
N MET A 122 3.91 -0.71 6.27
CA MET A 122 3.74 0.45 5.39
C MET A 122 3.83 1.80 6.11
N GLY A 123 3.56 1.84 7.42
CA GLY A 123 3.39 3.10 8.15
C GLY A 123 2.01 3.71 7.93
N GLY A 124 0.96 2.88 8.00
CA GLY A 124 -0.43 3.26 7.74
C GLY A 124 -1.00 4.30 8.71
N SER A 125 -2.13 4.88 8.32
CA SER A 125 -2.86 5.84 9.16
C SER A 125 -3.38 5.18 10.42
N THR A 126 -3.19 5.79 11.60
CA THR A 126 -3.69 5.28 12.89
C THR A 126 -5.20 5.01 12.94
N ASN A 127 -5.98 5.57 12.01
CA ASN A 127 -7.40 5.26 11.85
C ASN A 127 -7.66 3.81 11.41
N THR A 128 -6.71 3.11 10.79
CA THR A 128 -6.84 1.70 10.43
C THR A 128 -7.10 0.84 11.67
N VAL A 129 -6.54 1.19 12.83
CA VAL A 129 -6.83 0.52 14.12
C VAL A 129 -8.32 0.53 14.43
N LEU A 130 -9.01 1.66 14.24
CA LEU A 130 -10.44 1.78 14.47
C LEU A 130 -11.25 0.96 13.46
N HIS A 131 -10.91 1.07 12.17
CA HIS A 131 -11.60 0.35 11.10
C HIS A 131 -11.40 -1.16 11.19
N ILE A 132 -10.19 -1.64 11.44
CA ILE A 132 -9.87 -3.07 11.54
C ILE A 132 -10.54 -3.69 12.76
N LEU A 133 -10.57 -3.01 13.91
CA LEU A 133 -11.31 -3.52 15.08
C LEU A 133 -12.83 -3.56 14.82
N ALA A 134 -13.39 -2.59 14.09
CA ALA A 134 -14.80 -2.61 13.70
C ALA A 134 -15.13 -3.75 12.72
N ILE A 135 -14.28 -3.96 11.70
CA ILE A 135 -14.45 -5.04 10.71
C ILE A 135 -14.26 -6.42 11.37
N ALA A 136 -13.32 -6.56 12.31
CA ALA A 136 -13.14 -7.79 13.07
C ALA A 136 -14.35 -8.14 13.94
N ASN A 137 -14.94 -7.14 14.61
CA ASN A 137 -16.18 -7.30 15.36
C ASN A 137 -17.34 -7.76 14.46
N GLU A 138 -17.53 -7.12 13.30
CA GLU A 138 -18.59 -7.48 12.34
C GLU A 138 -18.36 -8.87 11.70
N ALA A 139 -17.10 -9.26 11.48
CA ALA A 139 -16.73 -10.59 11.02
C ALA A 139 -16.85 -11.69 12.10
N GLY A 140 -17.12 -11.32 13.35
CA GLY A 140 -17.14 -12.24 14.49
C GLY A 140 -15.76 -12.80 14.88
N ALA A 141 -14.67 -12.15 14.46
CA ALA A 141 -13.31 -12.61 14.71
C ALA A 141 -12.79 -12.12 16.07
N ASP A 142 -12.26 -13.03 16.89
CA ASP A 142 -11.53 -12.68 18.11
C ASP A 142 -10.19 -12.01 17.75
N PHE A 143 -10.20 -10.69 17.62
CA PHE A 143 -9.04 -9.86 17.36
C PHE A 143 -9.16 -8.53 18.13
N SER A 144 -8.10 -8.14 18.83
CA SER A 144 -8.16 -7.07 19.84
C SER A 144 -7.00 -6.07 19.75
N LEU A 145 -7.13 -4.94 20.45
CA LEU A 145 -6.03 -3.96 20.58
C LEU A 145 -4.77 -4.56 21.23
N LYS A 146 -4.89 -5.64 22.03
CA LYS A 146 -3.75 -6.39 22.58
C LYS A 146 -2.98 -7.14 21.49
N ASP A 147 -3.66 -7.55 20.42
CA ASP A 147 -3.05 -8.21 19.28
C ASP A 147 -2.30 -7.22 18.41
N ILE A 148 -2.86 -6.03 18.21
CA ILE A 148 -2.19 -4.89 17.57
C ILE A 148 -0.90 -4.52 18.32
N ASP A 149 -0.93 -4.42 19.65
CA ASP A 149 0.24 -4.19 20.52
C ASP A 149 1.28 -5.34 20.46
N ARG A 150 0.83 -6.59 20.36
CA ARG A 150 1.72 -7.76 20.16
C ARG A 150 2.40 -7.76 18.79
N ILE A 151 1.70 -7.31 17.75
CA ILE A 151 2.19 -7.29 16.36
C ILE A 151 3.15 -6.12 16.13
N SER A 152 2.88 -4.93 16.69
CA SER A 152 3.74 -3.75 16.52
C SER A 152 5.14 -3.94 17.11
N LYS A 153 5.26 -4.70 18.19
CA LYS A 153 6.54 -5.09 18.82
C LYS A 153 7.36 -6.08 17.99
N LYS A 154 6.82 -6.60 16.88
CA LYS A 154 7.46 -7.60 16.02
C LYS A 154 7.64 -7.15 14.57
N THR A 155 6.71 -6.34 14.06
CA THR A 155 6.66 -5.92 12.66
C THR A 155 7.62 -4.76 12.41
N PRO A 156 8.62 -4.90 11.52
CA PRO A 156 9.44 -3.76 11.11
C PRO A 156 8.63 -2.84 10.19
N ASN A 157 8.74 -1.53 10.38
CA ASN A 157 8.29 -0.56 9.38
C ASN A 157 9.30 -0.56 8.22
N ILE A 158 8.89 -1.08 7.06
CA ILE A 158 9.74 -1.30 5.88
C ILE A 158 9.34 -0.43 4.69
N CYS A 159 8.42 0.51 4.80
CA CYS A 159 8.13 1.50 3.76
C CYS A 159 8.13 2.92 4.31
N LYS A 160 8.56 3.88 3.47
CA LYS A 160 8.40 5.32 3.70
C LYS A 160 7.53 5.89 2.58
N VAL A 161 6.31 6.30 2.91
CA VAL A 161 5.31 6.85 1.98
C VAL A 161 4.70 8.08 2.66
N ALA A 162 4.48 9.16 1.91
CA ALA A 162 3.95 10.44 2.40
C ALA A 162 2.71 10.21 3.30
N PRO A 163 2.64 10.79 4.51
CA PRO A 163 3.48 11.85 5.06
C PRO A 163 4.84 11.39 5.63
N SER A 164 5.16 10.10 5.65
CA SER A 164 6.49 9.61 6.05
C SER A 164 7.51 9.81 4.94
N ALA A 165 8.46 10.73 5.15
CA ALA A 165 9.59 10.91 4.25
C ALA A 165 10.59 9.73 4.29
N GLY A 166 11.23 9.47 3.15
CA GLY A 166 12.40 8.58 3.03
C GLY A 166 13.71 9.32 3.34
N LYS A 167 14.83 8.80 2.81
CA LYS A 167 16.13 9.49 2.86
C LYS A 167 16.03 10.91 2.28
N GLU A 168 16.85 11.81 2.82
CA GLU A 168 16.99 13.20 2.34
C GLU A 168 15.68 14.01 2.30
N GLY A 169 14.67 13.59 3.06
CA GLY A 169 13.37 14.25 3.11
C GLY A 169 12.46 13.95 1.91
N ARG A 170 12.85 13.08 0.97
CA ARG A 170 12.02 12.79 -0.21
C ARG A 170 10.70 12.12 0.20
N LEU A 171 9.60 12.68 -0.29
CA LEU A 171 8.27 12.08 -0.25
C LEU A 171 8.12 11.08 -1.40
N TYR A 172 7.32 10.04 -1.13
CA TYR A 172 6.93 8.99 -2.06
C TYR A 172 5.43 8.79 -1.94
N HIS A 173 4.76 8.51 -3.04
CA HIS A 173 3.30 8.43 -3.12
C HIS A 173 2.84 7.01 -3.52
N LEU A 174 1.53 6.77 -3.56
CA LEU A 174 0.99 5.43 -3.88
C LEU A 174 1.46 4.91 -5.25
N GLU A 175 1.74 5.81 -6.19
CA GLU A 175 2.32 5.50 -7.50
C GLU A 175 3.74 4.91 -7.43
N ASP A 176 4.63 5.43 -6.56
CA ASP A 176 5.94 4.81 -6.29
C ASP A 176 5.76 3.40 -5.70
N VAL A 177 4.82 3.24 -4.75
CA VAL A 177 4.50 1.93 -4.16
C VAL A 177 4.01 0.95 -5.23
N HIS A 178 3.22 1.43 -6.19
CA HIS A 178 2.72 0.64 -7.32
C HIS A 178 3.80 0.34 -8.39
N ALA A 179 4.78 1.22 -8.55
CA ALA A 179 5.96 1.00 -9.41
C ALA A 179 6.95 0.02 -8.77
N ALA A 180 7.06 0.01 -7.44
CA ALA A 180 7.85 -0.93 -6.64
C ALA A 180 7.20 -2.31 -6.46
N GLY A 181 6.11 -2.62 -7.18
CA GLY A 181 5.46 -3.93 -7.16
C GLY A 181 4.34 -4.11 -6.12
N GLY A 182 3.94 -3.04 -5.43
CA GLY A 182 2.75 -3.01 -4.59
C GLY A 182 2.73 -3.99 -3.42
N ILE A 183 1.52 -4.31 -2.95
CA ILE A 183 1.29 -4.96 -1.66
C ILE A 183 1.84 -6.38 -1.58
N MET A 184 1.70 -7.16 -2.64
CA MET A 184 2.22 -8.53 -2.69
C MET A 184 3.76 -8.57 -2.59
N THR A 185 4.44 -7.53 -3.09
CA THR A 185 5.91 -7.39 -2.94
C THR A 185 6.30 -7.00 -1.51
N ILE A 186 5.56 -6.08 -0.87
CA ILE A 186 5.77 -5.71 0.54
C ILE A 186 5.54 -6.91 1.47
N LEU A 187 4.47 -7.68 1.25
CA LEU A 187 4.20 -8.91 1.99
C LEU A 187 5.25 -10.00 1.70
N GLY A 188 5.77 -10.09 0.48
CA GLY A 188 6.88 -10.97 0.12
C GLY A 188 8.17 -10.67 0.86
N GLU A 189 8.51 -9.39 1.06
CA GLU A 189 9.65 -8.98 1.89
C GLU A 189 9.47 -9.39 3.36
N LEU A 190 8.28 -9.24 3.92
CA LEU A 190 7.99 -9.67 5.28
C LEU A 190 8.05 -11.21 5.42
N LEU A 191 7.55 -11.94 4.42
CA LEU A 191 7.56 -13.40 4.38
C LEU A 191 9.00 -13.95 4.30
N ARG A 192 9.87 -13.33 3.50
CA ARG A 192 11.30 -13.68 3.38
C ARG A 192 12.11 -13.23 4.60
N GLY A 193 11.99 -11.95 4.96
CA GLY A 193 12.82 -11.27 5.96
C GLY A 193 12.43 -11.56 7.40
N LYS A 194 11.20 -12.01 7.67
CA LYS A 194 10.76 -12.43 9.01
C LYS A 194 9.85 -13.67 8.95
N PRO A 195 10.41 -14.87 8.68
CA PRO A 195 9.66 -16.12 8.67
C PRO A 195 8.83 -16.31 9.96
N GLY A 196 7.57 -16.73 9.80
CA GLY A 196 6.63 -16.87 10.91
C GLY A 196 6.02 -15.55 11.43
N LEU A 197 6.21 -14.41 10.75
CA LEU A 197 5.43 -13.20 11.01
C LEU A 197 4.05 -13.27 10.35
N LEU A 198 4.01 -13.53 9.04
CA LEU A 198 2.78 -13.61 8.25
C LEU A 198 2.13 -14.99 8.33
N HIS A 199 0.80 -15.02 8.42
CA HIS A 199 -0.04 -16.21 8.30
C HIS A 199 -0.25 -16.51 6.82
N GLY A 200 0.74 -17.17 6.20
CA GLY A 200 0.79 -17.44 4.75
C GLY A 200 -0.39 -18.27 4.24
N ASP A 201 -0.92 -19.19 5.06
CA ASP A 201 -2.00 -20.11 4.68
C ASP A 201 -3.41 -19.47 4.69
N ALA A 202 -3.54 -18.19 5.06
CA ALA A 202 -4.81 -17.48 5.06
C ALA A 202 -5.43 -17.44 3.66
N ILE A 203 -6.66 -17.97 3.52
CA ILE A 203 -7.41 -18.00 2.26
C ILE A 203 -7.82 -16.58 1.86
N THR A 204 -7.88 -16.33 0.55
CA THR A 204 -8.28 -15.05 -0.04
C THR A 204 -9.40 -15.22 -1.08
N VAL A 205 -10.02 -14.12 -1.50
CA VAL A 205 -11.01 -14.09 -2.58
C VAL A 205 -10.49 -14.67 -3.90
N THR A 206 -9.17 -14.74 -4.15
CA THR A 206 -8.65 -15.40 -5.37
C THR A 206 -8.88 -16.91 -5.39
N GLY A 207 -9.23 -17.51 -4.24
CA GLY A 207 -9.30 -18.97 -4.06
C GLY A 207 -7.95 -19.62 -3.77
N LYS A 208 -6.94 -18.80 -3.46
CA LYS A 208 -5.58 -19.20 -3.08
C LYS A 208 -5.22 -18.67 -1.70
N THR A 209 -4.18 -19.23 -1.08
CA THR A 209 -3.61 -18.70 0.17
C THR A 209 -2.88 -17.37 -0.07
N LEU A 210 -2.63 -16.59 0.98
CA LEU A 210 -1.85 -15.35 0.87
C LEU A 210 -0.43 -15.63 0.35
N ALA A 211 0.21 -16.71 0.78
CA ALA A 211 1.52 -17.13 0.30
C ALA A 211 1.53 -17.45 -1.21
N GLU A 212 0.49 -18.14 -1.72
CA GLU A 212 0.35 -18.40 -3.16
C GLU A 212 0.10 -17.12 -3.98
N ASN A 213 -0.63 -16.14 -3.41
CA ASN A 213 -0.84 -14.85 -4.06
C ASN A 213 0.45 -14.01 -4.07
N ILE A 214 1.23 -14.00 -2.99
CA ILE A 214 2.57 -13.41 -2.93
C ILE A 214 3.45 -14.06 -4.02
N GLN A 215 3.56 -15.39 -4.03
CA GLN A 215 4.37 -16.15 -5.00
C GLN A 215 4.02 -15.86 -6.48
N ALA A 216 2.76 -15.49 -6.77
CA ALA A 216 2.31 -15.18 -8.13
C ALA A 216 2.43 -13.69 -8.54
N ASN A 217 2.51 -12.75 -7.58
CA ASN A 217 2.38 -11.31 -7.83
C ASN A 217 3.54 -10.46 -7.28
N ASP A 218 4.35 -11.00 -6.37
CA ASP A 218 5.59 -10.36 -5.93
C ASP A 218 6.57 -10.24 -7.12
N ILE A 219 6.93 -9.00 -7.45
CA ILE A 219 7.75 -8.73 -8.63
C ILE A 219 9.16 -9.30 -8.47
N ARG A 220 9.68 -9.45 -7.24
CA ARG A 220 11.00 -10.05 -6.97
C ARG A 220 11.00 -11.56 -7.16
N VAL A 221 9.88 -12.23 -6.91
CA VAL A 221 9.71 -13.66 -7.23
C VAL A 221 9.67 -13.88 -8.76
N ARG A 222 9.16 -12.90 -9.50
CA ARG A 222 9.16 -12.86 -10.98
C ARG A 222 10.51 -12.43 -11.59
N GLY A 223 11.51 -12.10 -10.76
CA GLY A 223 12.85 -11.64 -11.20
C GLY A 223 12.92 -10.15 -11.57
N GLU A 224 11.84 -9.39 -11.39
CA GLU A 224 11.78 -7.96 -11.69
C GLU A 224 12.38 -7.14 -10.53
N THR A 225 12.53 -5.82 -10.69
CA THR A 225 13.22 -5.02 -9.65
C THR A 225 12.81 -3.57 -9.46
N ILE A 226 13.07 -3.16 -8.22
CA ILE A 226 12.82 -1.88 -7.59
C ILE A 226 14.14 -1.09 -7.60
N ARG A 227 14.15 0.14 -8.13
CA ARG A 227 15.31 1.03 -8.01
C ARG A 227 15.35 1.71 -6.63
N ARG A 228 16.51 2.26 -6.27
CA ARG A 228 16.72 3.01 -5.02
C ARG A 228 15.91 4.31 -4.92
N ASP A 229 15.38 4.80 -6.04
CA ASP A 229 14.60 6.03 -6.17
C ASP A 229 13.07 5.76 -6.24
N GLY A 230 12.61 4.58 -5.83
CA GLY A 230 11.19 4.18 -5.79
C GLY A 230 10.56 3.82 -7.14
N LEU A 231 11.20 4.19 -8.25
CA LEU A 231 10.66 4.07 -9.61
C LEU A 231 11.28 2.87 -10.31
N SER A 232 10.52 1.87 -10.76
CA SER A 232 11.11 0.79 -11.58
C SER A 232 11.54 1.35 -12.96
N THR A 233 12.68 0.87 -13.50
CA THR A 233 13.47 1.60 -14.51
C THR A 233 12.86 1.70 -15.92
N ALA A 234 11.96 0.80 -16.27
CA ALA A 234 11.43 0.73 -17.63
C ALA A 234 10.06 1.45 -17.71
N ARG A 235 9.31 1.35 -18.81
CA ARG A 235 8.15 2.22 -19.12
C ARG A 235 6.83 1.52 -18.79
N ARG A 236 5.81 2.12 -18.15
CA ARG A 236 4.54 1.40 -17.86
C ARG A 236 3.71 1.20 -19.14
N SER A 237 3.95 0.08 -19.83
CA SER A 237 4.07 -0.11 -21.30
C SER A 237 5.56 -0.31 -21.68
N GLU A 238 6.07 -1.56 -21.56
CA GLU A 238 7.52 -1.92 -21.50
C GLU A 238 8.18 -1.85 -20.08
N LEU A 239 7.57 -2.35 -18.98
CA LEU A 239 8.09 -2.19 -17.59
C LEU A 239 8.56 -3.51 -16.93
N SER A 240 9.87 -3.77 -16.81
CA SER A 240 10.53 -4.54 -15.70
C SER A 240 11.95 -5.03 -16.04
N VAL A 241 12.94 -4.95 -15.12
CA VAL A 241 14.24 -5.70 -15.13
C VAL A 241 14.85 -5.82 -13.70
N TYR A 242 15.38 -7.02 -13.35
CA TYR A 242 16.40 -7.46 -12.32
C TYR A 242 17.37 -6.39 -11.75
N THR A 243 17.98 -6.47 -10.53
CA THR A 243 17.89 -7.28 -9.27
C THR A 243 18.29 -6.35 -8.05
N GLU A 244 18.45 -6.67 -6.74
CA GLU A 244 18.87 -7.88 -5.99
C GLU A 244 18.67 -7.75 -4.43
N ASN A 245 19.49 -8.46 -3.62
CA ASN A 245 19.80 -8.33 -2.18
C ASN A 245 18.68 -8.46 -1.10
N ALA A 246 18.40 -9.70 -0.68
CA ALA A 246 17.60 -10.04 0.51
C ALA A 246 18.36 -10.94 1.52
N GLY A 247 19.64 -10.61 1.81
CA GLY A 247 20.55 -11.45 2.61
C GLY A 247 20.87 -10.94 4.04
N GLY A 248 20.62 -9.66 4.34
CA GLY A 248 20.77 -9.07 5.68
C GLY A 248 19.40 -8.59 6.17
N GLY A 249 18.79 -9.32 7.12
CA GLY A 249 17.37 -9.21 7.49
C GLY A 249 16.97 -7.95 8.27
N GLY A 250 17.11 -6.78 7.66
CA GLY A 250 16.77 -5.47 8.25
C GLY A 250 16.52 -4.37 7.22
N ALA A 251 16.10 -4.74 5.99
CA ALA A 251 15.95 -3.79 4.88
C ALA A 251 14.66 -2.97 5.00
N ALA A 252 14.80 -1.63 5.03
CA ALA A 252 13.71 -0.72 4.71
C ALA A 252 13.67 -0.50 3.20
N ILE A 253 12.49 -0.60 2.59
CA ILE A 253 12.21 0.13 1.35
C ILE A 253 12.30 1.61 1.73
N LEU A 254 13.45 2.20 1.37
CA LEU A 254 13.90 3.58 1.66
C LEU A 254 14.67 3.83 2.97
N ALA A 255 15.65 2.99 3.32
CA ALA A 255 16.90 3.46 3.96
C ALA A 255 18.06 2.45 3.87
N GLU A 256 19.30 2.96 3.91
CA GLU A 256 20.53 2.17 4.14
C GLU A 256 20.61 1.62 5.57
N VAL A 257 21.48 0.63 5.74
CA VAL A 257 22.21 0.37 6.98
C VAL A 257 23.70 0.26 6.60
N GLU A 258 24.52 1.21 7.06
CA GLU A 258 25.99 1.06 7.15
C GLU A 258 26.28 0.00 8.24
N SER A 259 27.33 -0.82 8.17
CA SER A 259 28.69 -0.58 7.64
C SER A 259 29.18 -1.57 6.60
#